data_AF-A0A1L5PY61-F1
#
_entry.id   AF-A0A1L5PY61-F1
#
_cell.length_a   1.000
_cell.length_b   1.000
_cell.length_c   1.000
_cell.angle_alpha   90.00
_cell.angle_beta   90.00
_cell.angle_gamma   90.00
#
_symmetry.space_group_name_H-M   'P 1'
#
loop_
_entity.id
_entity.type
_entity.pdbx_description
1 polymer ?
#
loop_
_entity_poly.entity_id
_entity_poly.type
_entity_poly.pdbx_seq_one_letter_code
_entity_poly.pdbx_strand_id
1 'polypeptide(L)' 'MGYPNGNKDATALIDTPLRDNPALYPSKEIMSPLYPLETLPLRLERVRRRSWTKIKTGT' A
#
# COMPACT_ATOMS: atom_id res chain seq x y z
N MET A 1 -14.19 -6.88 -0.33
CA MET A 1 -13.12 -6.04 0.26
C MET A 1 -12.75 -5.00 -0.79
N GLY A 2 -13.04 -3.72 -0.55
CA GLY A 2 -12.80 -2.62 -1.50
C GLY A 2 -11.46 -1.92 -1.27
N TYR A 3 -11.13 -0.93 -2.11
CA TYR A 3 -9.96 -0.05 -1.95
C TYR A 3 -10.42 1.40 -1.78
N PRO A 4 -9.67 2.24 -1.02
CA PRO A 4 -9.88 3.68 -1.08
C PRO A 4 -9.54 4.19 -2.49
N ASN A 5 -10.20 5.26 -2.90
CA ASN A 5 -9.91 5.92 -4.17
C ASN A 5 -9.29 7.30 -3.91
N GLY A 6 -8.57 7.82 -4.92
CA GLY A 6 -7.93 9.13 -4.86
C GLY A 6 -8.83 10.31 -5.26
N ASN A 7 -10.12 10.08 -5.48
CA ASN A 7 -11.07 11.13 -5.87
C ASN A 7 -11.77 11.71 -4.62
N LYS A 8 -11.39 12.94 -4.26
CA LYS A 8 -11.94 13.65 -3.10
C LYS A 8 -13.46 13.83 -3.16
N ASP A 9 -14.02 14.07 -4.35
CA ASP A 9 -15.45 14.38 -4.50
C ASP A 9 -16.31 13.10 -4.44
N ALA A 10 -15.70 11.95 -4.69
CA ALA A 10 -16.39 10.66 -4.61
C ALA A 10 -16.61 10.18 -3.17
N THR A 11 -15.90 10.72 -2.18
CA THR A 11 -15.92 10.20 -0.79
C THR A 11 -17.32 10.20 -0.17
N ALA A 12 -18.16 11.19 -0.48
CA ALA A 12 -19.54 11.26 0.02
C ALA A 12 -20.49 10.23 -0.63
N LEU A 13 -20.10 9.66 -1.77
CA LEU A 13 -20.89 8.71 -2.56
C LEU A 13 -20.58 7.25 -2.24
N ILE A 14 -19.60 7.00 -1.36
CA ILE A 14 -19.19 5.66 -0.95
C ILE A 14 -20.12 5.16 0.15
N ASP A 15 -20.53 3.89 0.06
CA ASP A 15 -21.31 3.21 1.09
C ASP A 15 -20.66 3.39 2.47
N THR A 16 -21.47 3.79 3.46
CA THR A 16 -21.03 4.11 4.83
C THR A 16 -20.12 3.04 5.46
N PRO A 17 -20.41 1.72 5.34
CA PRO A 17 -19.56 0.67 5.91
C PRO A 17 -18.14 0.63 5.31
N LEU A 18 -17.95 1.12 4.08
CA LEU A 18 -16.64 1.21 3.42
C LEU A 18 -15.95 2.54 3.73
N ARG A 19 -16.71 3.64 3.71
CA ARG A 19 -16.21 4.99 3.97
C ARG A 19 -15.68 5.13 5.40
N ASP A 20 -16.37 4.55 6.36
CA ASP A 20 -16.05 4.69 7.79
C ASP A 20 -15.11 3.57 8.28
N ASN A 21 -14.63 2.71 7.39
CA ASN A 21 -13.68 1.64 7.73
C ASN A 21 -12.24 2.19 7.87
N PRO A 22 -11.63 2.15 9.07
CA PRO A 22 -10.30 2.70 9.29
C PRO A 22 -9.17 1.94 8.58
N ALA A 23 -9.41 0.71 8.10
CA ALA A 23 -8.46 -0.02 7.27
C ALA A 23 -8.44 0.48 5.80
N LEU A 24 -9.47 1.21 5.37
CA LEU A 24 -9.58 1.80 4.03
C LEU A 24 -9.32 3.31 4.05
N TYR A 25 -9.93 4.01 5.00
CA TYR A 25 -9.76 5.44 5.24
C TYR A 25 -9.12 5.65 6.62
N PRO A 26 -7.81 5.42 6.76
CA PRO A 26 -7.11 5.51 8.03
C PRO A 26 -7.05 6.93 8.58
N SER A 27 -6.98 7.04 9.92
CA SER A 27 -6.70 8.31 10.60
C SER A 27 -5.26 8.78 10.33
N LYS A 28 -4.96 10.04 10.67
CA LYS A 28 -3.60 10.58 10.55
C LYS A 28 -2.57 9.82 11.38
N GLU A 29 -2.97 9.33 12.55
CA GLU A 29 -2.13 8.53 13.44
C GLU A 29 -1.75 7.18 12.79
N ILE A 30 -2.72 6.52 12.14
CA ILE A 30 -2.50 5.26 11.42
C ILE A 30 -1.69 5.51 10.13
N MET A 31 -1.88 6.65 9.47
CA MET A 31 -1.09 7.03 8.29
C MET A 31 0.35 7.39 8.62
N SER A 32 0.64 7.91 9.82
CA SER A 32 1.96 8.44 10.21
C SER A 32 3.13 7.46 10.04
N PRO A 33 3.01 6.16 10.39
CA PRO A 33 4.11 5.20 10.21
C PRO A 33 4.17 4.61 8.78
N LEU A 34 3.19 4.88 7.92
CA LEU A 34 3.19 4.34 6.56
C LEU A 34 4.15 5.15 5.68
N TYR A 35 4.85 4.46 4.78
CA TYR A 35 5.81 5.08 3.88
C TYR A 35 5.58 4.62 2.44
N PRO A 36 5.68 5.53 1.46
CA PRO A 36 5.75 5.13 0.06
C PRO A 36 7.08 4.43 -0.20
N LEU A 37 7.11 3.53 -1.18
CA LEU A 37 8.36 2.95 -1.65
C LEU A 37 9.12 3.99 -2.47
N GLU A 38 10.44 4.04 -2.26
CA GLU A 38 11.35 4.83 -3.09
C GLU A 38 11.85 4.03 -4.29
N THR A 39 12.24 4.74 -5.34
CA THR A 39 12.86 4.12 -6.51
C THR A 39 14.26 3.65 -6.12
N LEU A 40 14.53 2.35 -6.28
CA LEU A 40 15.83 1.79 -5.97
C LEU A 40 16.79 1.91 -7.16
N PRO A 41 18.09 2.21 -6.93
CA PRO A 41 19.12 2.05 -7.94
C PRO A 41 19.16 0.62 -8.49
N LEU A 42 19.49 0.47 -9.77
CA LEU A 42 19.45 -0.82 -10.47
C LEU A 42 20.26 -1.93 -9.78
N ARG A 43 21.37 -1.59 -9.11
CA ARG A 43 22.16 -2.57 -8.34
C ARG A 43 21.36 -3.16 -7.18
N LEU A 44 20.61 -2.35 -6.44
CA LEU A 44 19.78 -2.80 -5.32
C LEU A 44 18.54 -3.57 -5.80
N GLU A 45 17.94 -3.15 -6.92
CA GLU A 45 16.86 -3.91 -7.56
C GLU A 45 17.26 -5.36 -7.89
N ARG A 46 18.49 -5.55 -8.41
CA ARG A 46 19.00 -6.90 -8.72
C ARG A 46 19.15 -7.74 -7.46
N VAL A 47 19.60 -7.16 -6.35
CA VAL A 47 19.70 -7.84 -5.05
C VAL A 47 18.30 -8.23 -4.58
N ARG A 48 17.35 -7.29 -4.54
CA ARG A 48 15.95 -7.53 -4.14
C ARG A 48 15.33 -8.68 -4.93
N ARG A 49 15.48 -8.67 -6.26
CA ARG A 49 14.93 -9.72 -7.14
C ARG A 49 15.57 -11.09 -6.88
N ARG A 50 16.90 -11.17 -6.77
CA ARG A 50 17.59 -12.45 -6.53
C ARG A 50 17.20 -13.04 -5.18
N SER A 51 17.16 -12.22 -4.13
CA SER A 51 16.70 -12.63 -2.81
C SER A 51 15.26 -13.15 -2.86
N TRP A 52 14.37 -12.47 -3.59
CA TRP A 52 12.99 -12.92 -3.74
C TRP A 52 12.86 -14.24 -4.50
N THR A 53 13.61 -14.43 -5.59
CA THR A 53 13.67 -15.73 -6.28
C THR A 53 14.10 -16.82 -5.32
N LYS A 54 15.19 -16.60 -4.58
CA LYS A 54 15.72 -17.53 -3.59
C LYS A 54 14.67 -17.93 -2.55
N ILE A 55 13.99 -16.94 -1.94
CA ILE A 55 12.90 -17.14 -0.98
C ILE A 55 11.78 -18.01 -1.59
N LYS A 56 11.34 -17.70 -2.81
CA LYS A 56 10.26 -18.44 -3.47
C LYS A 56 10.65 -19.87 -3.87
N THR A 57 11.91 -20.11 -4.21
CA THR A 57 12.37 -21.42 -4.71
C THR A 57 13.00 -22.30 -3.63
N GLY A 58 13.25 -21.77 -2.43
CA GLY A 58 13.87 -22.52 -1.33
C GLY A 58 15.34 -22.90 -1.58
N THR A 59 15.99 -22.24 -2.53
CA THR A 59 17.43 -22.37 -2.81
C THR A 59 18.24 -21.43 -1.92
#